data_AF-A0A199VXP8-F1
#
_entry.id   AF-A0A199VXP8-F1
#
_cell.length_a   1.000
_cell.length_b   1.000
_cell.length_c   1.000
_cell.angle_alpha   90.00
_cell.angle_beta   90.00
_cell.angle_gamma   90.00
#
_symmetry.space_group_name_H-M   'P 1'
#
loop_
_entity.id
_entity.type
_entity.pdbx_description
1 polymer ?
#
loop_
_entity_poly.entity_id
_entity_poly.type
_entity_poly.pdbx_seq_one_letter_code
_entity_poly.pdbx_strand_id
1 'polypeptide(L)'
;GAPTLERLDRAFISNSWLLAFPRSTLRALPRPRSDHTPLVLAAFTFIPHANLFRFESYWLRHSAVFKVVATAWNSNSFLRDSDLVSLFSQKITSVQSTLRSWSVGLPSASKEQTKLCLLWIQWLDKAEEGRLQLLSSYLTCLRHARDSQSISIKALSRQSTYLLPNQHP
;
A
#
# COMPACT_ATOMS: atom_id res chain seq x y z
N GLY A 1 -19.83 -3.37 -18.05
CA GLY A 1 -19.38 -2.25 -18.90
C GLY A 1 -17.87 -2.29 -18.97
N ALA A 2 -17.27 -1.83 -20.08
CA ALA A 2 -15.82 -1.66 -20.16
C ALA A 2 -15.36 -0.62 -19.12
N PRO A 3 -14.20 -0.80 -18.46
CA PRO A 3 -13.69 0.17 -17.49
C PRO A 3 -13.37 1.51 -18.19
N THR A 4 -13.90 2.60 -17.65
CA THR A 4 -13.59 3.96 -18.10
C THR A 4 -12.35 4.44 -17.36
N LEU A 5 -11.29 4.80 -18.08
CA LEU A 5 -10.09 5.40 -17.48
C LEU A 5 -10.35 6.89 -17.22
N GLU A 6 -10.51 7.26 -15.96
CA GLU A 6 -10.73 8.66 -15.55
C GLU A 6 -9.52 9.23 -14.79
N ARG A 7 -9.15 10.48 -15.11
CA ARG A 7 -8.05 11.20 -14.44
C ARG A 7 -8.60 12.21 -13.44
N LEU A 8 -8.92 11.72 -12.24
CA LEU A 8 -9.53 12.50 -11.17
C LEU A 8 -8.50 13.23 -10.29
N ASP A 9 -7.31 12.66 -10.11
CA ASP A 9 -6.28 13.24 -9.23
C ASP A 9 -5.58 14.43 -9.91
N ARG A 10 -5.58 15.60 -9.25
CA ARG A 10 -4.96 16.85 -9.72
C ARG A 10 -4.33 17.60 -8.55
N ALA A 11 -3.24 18.33 -8.82
CA ALA A 11 -2.62 19.25 -7.88
C ALA A 11 -2.72 20.68 -8.43
N PHE A 12 -3.13 21.62 -7.59
CA PHE A 12 -3.16 23.04 -7.92
C PHE A 12 -2.04 23.76 -7.18
N ILE A 13 -1.37 24.69 -7.85
CA ILE A 13 -0.27 25.48 -7.32
C ILE A 13 -0.53 26.96 -7.60
N SER A 14 -0.24 27.81 -6.62
CA SER A 14 -0.36 29.26 -6.75
C SER A 14 0.85 29.86 -7.46
N ASN A 15 0.72 31.10 -7.96
CA ASN A 15 1.88 31.85 -8.46
C ASN A 15 2.93 32.06 -7.36
N SER A 16 2.52 32.30 -6.11
CA SER A 16 3.45 32.41 -4.99
C SER A 16 4.27 31.14 -4.77
N TRP A 17 3.67 29.96 -4.97
CA TRP A 17 4.37 28.67 -4.89
C TRP A 17 5.40 28.51 -6.00
N LEU A 18 5.05 28.86 -7.24
CA LEU A 18 5.98 28.79 -8.38
C LEU A 18 7.19 29.71 -8.20
N LEU A 19 6.99 30.89 -7.61
CA LEU A 19 8.08 31.81 -7.28
C LEU A 19 8.99 31.26 -6.17
N ALA A 20 8.41 30.66 -5.14
CA ALA A 20 9.16 30.09 -4.01
C ALA A 20 9.88 28.77 -4.37
N PHE A 21 9.27 27.93 -5.19
CA PHE A 21 9.73 26.59 -5.52
C PHE A 21 9.70 26.35 -7.04
N PRO A 22 10.51 27.07 -7.82
CA PRO A 22 10.46 27.06 -9.29
C PRO A 22 10.82 25.70 -9.91
N ARG A 23 11.46 24.82 -9.14
CA ARG A 23 11.82 23.45 -9.55
C ARG A 23 10.90 22.38 -8.96
N SER A 24 9.67 22.76 -8.62
CA SER A 24 8.67 21.79 -8.16
C SER A 24 8.37 20.76 -9.23
N THR A 25 8.19 19.49 -8.84
CA THR A 25 7.83 18.41 -9.75
C THR A 25 6.59 17.67 -9.25
N LEU A 26 5.73 17.25 -10.17
CA LEU A 26 4.59 16.40 -9.86
C LEU A 26 4.79 15.05 -10.55
N ARG A 27 4.71 13.95 -9.80
CA ARG A 27 4.78 12.60 -10.35
C ARG A 27 3.69 11.69 -9.84
N ALA A 28 3.22 10.80 -10.70
CA ALA A 28 2.42 9.66 -10.33
C ALA A 28 3.30 8.57 -9.70
N LEU A 29 2.87 7.99 -8.58
CA LEU A 29 3.50 6.81 -8.01
C LEU A 29 2.91 5.52 -8.60
N PRO A 30 3.70 4.44 -8.69
CA PRO A 30 3.22 3.13 -9.11
C PRO A 30 2.05 2.66 -8.25
N ARG A 31 1.11 2.00 -8.90
CA ARG A 31 -0.11 1.49 -8.27
C ARG A 31 -0.27 0.01 -8.46
N PRO A 32 0.17 -0.77 -7.46
CA PRO A 32 0.00 -2.20 -7.55
C PRO A 32 -1.44 -2.65 -7.23
N ARG A 33 -2.21 -1.94 -6.39
CA ARG A 33 -3.49 -2.45 -5.85
C ARG A 33 -4.62 -1.44 -5.58
N SER A 34 -4.48 -0.16 -5.94
CA SER A 34 -5.53 0.86 -5.76
C SER A 34 -6.02 1.38 -7.11
N ASP A 35 -7.29 1.75 -7.18
CA ASP A 35 -7.99 2.43 -8.27
C ASP A 35 -7.78 3.98 -8.29
N HIS A 36 -7.13 4.57 -7.27
CA HIS A 36 -6.61 5.97 -7.27
C HIS A 36 -5.08 6.14 -7.32
N THR A 37 -4.51 7.06 -8.16
CA THR A 37 -3.05 7.30 -8.34
C THR A 37 -2.53 8.28 -7.32
N PRO A 38 -1.67 7.86 -6.37
CA PRO A 38 -0.99 8.83 -5.54
C PRO A 38 -0.15 9.77 -6.42
N LEU A 39 -0.46 11.06 -6.36
CA LEU A 39 0.36 12.11 -6.94
C LEU A 39 1.26 12.69 -5.86
N VAL A 40 2.55 12.79 -6.16
CA VAL A 40 3.54 13.41 -5.27
C VAL A 40 4.00 14.71 -5.89
N LEU A 41 3.66 15.82 -5.23
CA LEU A 41 4.24 17.14 -5.50
C LEU A 41 5.49 17.29 -4.64
N ALA A 42 6.66 17.33 -5.27
CA ALA A 42 7.93 17.57 -4.61
C ALA A 42 8.34 19.04 -4.82
N ALA A 43 8.34 19.82 -3.74
CA ALA A 43 8.91 21.16 -3.73
C ALA A 43 10.44 21.06 -3.69
N PHE A 44 11.11 21.62 -4.69
CA PHE A 44 12.56 21.75 -4.65
C PHE A 44 12.92 23.06 -3.95
N THR A 45 13.71 22.97 -2.88
CA THR A 45 14.15 24.12 -2.10
C THR A 45 15.67 24.04 -1.92
N PHE A 46 16.36 25.17 -1.89
CA PHE A 46 17.78 25.24 -1.55
C PHE A 46 18.05 25.22 -0.05
N ILE A 47 16.98 25.19 0.77
CA ILE A 47 17.12 25.09 2.21
C ILE A 47 17.70 23.70 2.51
N PRO A 48 18.90 23.60 3.10
CA PRO A 48 19.47 22.31 3.43
C PRO A 48 18.52 21.60 4.39
N HIS A 49 18.16 20.36 4.06
CA HIS A 49 17.42 19.53 4.97
C HIS A 49 18.27 19.33 6.23
N ALA A 50 17.78 19.78 7.38
CA ALA A 50 18.48 19.56 8.63
C ALA A 50 18.66 18.05 8.81
N ASN A 51 19.91 17.57 8.81
CA ASN A 51 20.22 16.16 9.00
C ASN A 51 20.14 15.82 10.50
N LEU A 52 18.96 16.01 11.07
CA LEU A 52 18.69 15.74 12.47
C LEU A 52 18.72 14.24 12.70
N PHE A 53 19.38 13.82 13.78
CA PHE A 53 19.22 12.47 14.27
C PHE A 53 17.79 12.28 14.78
N ARG A 54 17.12 11.22 14.32
CA ARG A 54 15.80 10.81 14.82
C ARG A 54 15.90 9.38 15.30
N PHE A 55 15.58 9.18 16.57
CA PHE A 55 15.47 7.85 17.14
C PHE A 55 14.15 7.22 16.70
N GLU A 56 14.18 6.03 16.10
CA GLU A 56 12.96 5.28 15.82
C GLU A 56 12.59 4.41 17.02
N SER A 57 11.37 4.55 17.54
CA SER A 57 10.86 3.69 18.62
C SER A 57 10.90 2.20 18.25
N TYR A 58 10.85 1.88 16.96
CA TYR A 58 11.03 0.52 16.43
C TYR A 58 12.36 -0.11 16.83
N TRP A 59 13.43 0.68 16.96
CA TRP A 59 14.74 0.17 17.35
C TRP A 59 14.71 -0.49 18.73
N LEU A 60 13.80 -0.08 19.62
CA LEU A 60 13.59 -0.71 20.94
C LEU A 60 13.08 -2.16 20.86
N ARG A 61 12.54 -2.57 19.71
CA ARG A 61 12.12 -3.96 19.47
C ARG A 61 13.29 -4.87 19.11
N HIS A 62 14.44 -4.30 18.74
CA HIS A 62 15.66 -5.06 18.46
C HIS A 62 16.45 -5.26 19.75
N SER A 63 16.66 -6.52 20.14
CA SER A 63 17.41 -6.89 21.35
C SER A 63 18.82 -6.31 21.40
N ALA A 64 19.44 -6.08 20.23
CA ALA A 64 20.80 -5.54 20.13
C ALA A 64 20.90 -4.03 20.49
N VAL A 65 19.82 -3.26 20.46
CA VAL A 65 19.88 -1.78 20.56
C VAL A 65 20.53 -1.31 21.85
N PHE A 66 20.22 -1.95 22.99
CA PHE A 66 20.75 -1.58 24.28
C PHE A 66 22.26 -1.82 24.36
N LYS A 67 22.75 -2.92 23.76
CA LYS A 67 24.18 -3.21 23.65
C LYS A 67 24.88 -2.17 22.77
N VAL A 68 24.28 -1.77 21.66
CA VAL A 68 24.82 -0.74 20.76
C VAL A 68 24.97 0.60 21.50
N VAL A 69 23.90 1.04 22.19
CA VAL A 69 23.93 2.28 22.99
C VAL A 69 24.96 2.20 24.10
N ALA A 70 24.99 1.13 24.88
CA ALA A 70 25.93 0.96 25.99
C ALA A 70 27.39 0.95 25.52
N THR A 71 27.67 0.29 24.39
CA THR A 71 29.03 0.25 23.81
C THR A 71 29.46 1.64 23.34
N ALA A 72 28.59 2.37 22.64
CA ALA A 72 28.89 3.71 22.16
C ALA A 72 29.03 4.73 23.29
N TRP A 73 28.22 4.61 24.35
CA TRP A 73 28.25 5.50 25.52
C TRP A 73 29.51 5.34 26.37
N ASN A 74 30.05 4.13 26.43
CA ASN A 74 31.24 3.77 27.20
C ASN A 74 32.51 3.66 26.36
N SER A 75 32.50 4.20 25.13
CA SER A 75 33.69 4.24 24.29
C SER A 75 34.85 4.97 25.00
N ASN A 76 36.07 4.46 24.85
CA ASN A 76 37.27 5.12 25.41
C ASN A 76 37.79 6.27 24.53
N SER A 77 37.08 6.63 23.46
CA SER A 77 37.48 7.65 22.49
C SER A 77 37.17 9.10 22.91
N PHE A 78 36.67 9.33 24.12
CA PHE A 78 36.31 10.68 24.59
C PHE A 78 37.51 11.42 25.17
N LEU A 79 37.60 12.72 24.88
CA LEU A 79 38.64 13.57 25.44
C LEU A 79 38.43 13.71 26.94
N ARG A 80 39.40 13.25 27.75
CA ARG A 80 39.29 13.23 29.22
C ARG A 80 39.42 14.61 29.86
N ASP A 81 40.00 15.58 29.14
CA ASP A 81 40.22 16.95 29.64
C ASP A 81 39.09 17.93 29.24
N SER A 82 37.98 17.45 28.67
CA SER A 82 36.84 18.32 28.36
C SER A 82 35.96 18.56 29.59
N ASP A 83 35.30 19.70 29.65
CA ASP A 83 34.26 19.95 30.66
C ASP A 83 33.12 18.91 30.58
N LEU A 84 32.32 18.81 31.65
CA LEU A 84 31.26 17.79 31.76
C LEU A 84 30.21 17.92 30.65
N VAL A 85 29.94 19.15 30.19
CA VAL A 85 28.96 19.45 29.13
C VAL A 85 29.48 18.96 27.77
N SER A 86 30.74 19.20 27.46
CA SER A 86 31.37 18.70 26.24
C SER A 86 31.47 17.18 26.26
N LEU A 87 31.80 16.58 27.40
CA LEU A 87 31.86 15.13 27.54
C LEU A 87 30.49 14.48 27.30
N PHE A 88 29.43 15.04 27.88
CA PHE A 88 28.05 14.59 27.63
C PHE A 88 27.67 14.74 26.15
N SER A 89 28.00 15.87 25.54
CA SER A 89 27.73 16.14 24.11
C SER A 89 28.47 15.16 23.20
N GLN A 90 29.73 14.84 23.50
CA GLN A 90 30.51 13.81 22.80
C GLN A 90 29.88 12.43 22.92
N LYS A 91 29.42 12.04 24.11
CA LYS A 91 28.74 10.76 24.35
C LYS A 91 27.44 10.64 23.57
N ILE A 92 26.61 11.69 23.58
CA ILE A 92 25.36 11.73 22.80
C ILE A 92 25.68 11.62 21.31
N THR A 93 26.64 12.39 20.81
CA THR A 93 27.02 12.36 19.39
C THR A 93 27.57 10.99 18.96
N SER A 94 28.35 10.34 19.83
CA SER A 94 28.83 8.96 19.64
C SER A 94 27.66 7.98 19.52
N VAL A 95 26.72 8.01 20.47
CA VAL A 95 25.52 7.15 20.40
C VAL A 95 24.71 7.41 19.14
N GLN A 96 24.51 8.68 18.75
CA GLN A 96 23.77 9.03 17.55
C GLN A 96 24.43 8.51 16.28
N SER A 97 25.75 8.63 16.15
CA SER A 97 26.49 8.16 14.98
C SER A 97 26.51 6.64 14.90
N THR A 98 26.75 5.94 16.02
CA THR A 98 26.72 4.48 16.07
C THR A 98 25.31 3.95 15.76
N LEU A 99 24.25 4.53 16.35
CA LEU A 99 22.88 4.13 16.05
C LEU A 99 22.51 4.37 14.60
N ARG A 100 22.95 5.48 14.00
CA ARG A 100 22.72 5.78 12.59
C ARG A 100 23.37 4.74 11.69
N SER A 101 24.61 4.36 11.97
CA SER A 101 25.32 3.32 11.19
C SER A 101 24.70 1.94 11.39
N TRP A 102 24.33 1.60 12.62
CA TRP A 102 23.69 0.33 12.95
C TRP A 102 22.31 0.19 12.29
N SER A 103 21.53 1.27 12.23
CA SER A 103 20.16 1.22 11.71
C SER A 103 20.07 1.11 10.19
N VAL A 104 21.14 1.39 9.44
CA VAL A 104 21.16 1.24 7.96
C VAL A 104 20.77 -0.17 7.53
N GLY A 105 21.18 -1.19 8.28
CA GLY A 105 20.88 -2.60 7.99
C GLY A 105 19.51 -3.08 8.47
N LEU A 106 18.73 -2.23 9.15
CA LEU A 106 17.45 -2.62 9.74
C LEU A 106 16.27 -2.24 8.85
N PRO A 107 15.24 -3.09 8.78
CA PRO A 107 13.94 -2.64 8.29
C PRO A 107 13.38 -1.57 9.23
N SER A 108 12.83 -0.49 8.68
CA SER A 108 12.06 0.47 9.47
C SER A 108 10.67 -0.11 9.79
N ALA A 109 10.04 0.29 10.90
CA ALA A 109 8.68 -0.13 11.25
C ALA A 109 7.69 0.03 10.09
N SER A 110 7.75 1.16 9.38
CA SER A 110 6.85 1.46 8.26
C SER A 110 7.01 0.47 7.11
N LYS A 111 8.24 0.11 6.75
CA LYS A 111 8.54 -0.91 5.73
C LYS A 111 8.01 -2.29 6.15
N GLU A 112 8.22 -2.69 7.40
CA GLU A 112 7.74 -3.99 7.90
C GLU A 112 6.21 -4.05 7.93
N GLN A 113 5.56 -3.00 8.44
CA GLN A 113 4.10 -2.87 8.40
C GLN A 113 3.56 -2.86 6.98
N THR A 114 4.19 -2.12 6.07
CA THR A 114 3.81 -2.09 4.65
C THR A 114 3.87 -3.49 4.05
N LYS A 115 4.93 -4.25 4.33
CA LYS A 115 5.08 -5.63 3.87
C LYS A 115 3.94 -6.51 4.38
N LEU A 116 3.60 -6.43 5.66
CA LEU A 116 2.48 -7.17 6.24
C LEU A 116 1.15 -6.77 5.58
N CYS A 117 0.85 -5.48 5.47
CA CYS A 117 -0.38 -5.01 4.81
C CYS A 117 -0.48 -5.53 3.37
N LEU A 118 0.62 -5.52 2.60
CA LEU A 118 0.63 -6.05 1.24
C LEU A 118 0.34 -7.56 1.20
N LEU A 119 0.82 -8.34 2.16
CA LEU A 119 0.50 -9.77 2.27
C LEU A 119 -0.98 -10.00 2.58
N TRP A 120 -1.57 -9.21 3.49
CA TRP A 120 -2.99 -9.29 3.80
C TRP A 120 -3.87 -8.94 2.60
N ILE A 121 -3.51 -7.88 1.87
CA ILE A 121 -4.24 -7.51 0.65
C ILE A 121 -4.13 -8.64 -0.39
N GLN A 122 -2.94 -9.21 -0.61
CA GLN A 122 -2.78 -10.36 -1.52
C GLN A 122 -3.63 -11.56 -1.12
N TRP A 123 -3.75 -11.82 0.19
CA TRP A 123 -4.59 -12.89 0.70
C TRP A 123 -6.07 -12.60 0.43
N LEU A 124 -6.52 -11.38 0.68
CA LEU A 124 -7.89 -10.93 0.39
C LEU A 124 -8.23 -11.02 -1.11
N ASP A 125 -7.30 -10.59 -1.97
CA ASP A 125 -7.46 -10.67 -3.44
C ASP A 125 -7.73 -12.12 -3.87
N LYS A 126 -6.90 -13.06 -3.40
CA LYS A 126 -7.06 -14.50 -3.71
C LYS A 126 -8.38 -15.08 -3.17
N ALA A 127 -8.79 -14.67 -1.97
CA ALA A 127 -10.04 -15.13 -1.38
C ALA A 127 -11.25 -14.64 -2.18
N GLU A 128 -11.22 -13.38 -2.64
CA GLU A 128 -12.27 -12.79 -3.46
C GLU A 128 -12.37 -13.43 -4.85
N GLU A 129 -11.23 -13.70 -5.50
CA GLU A 129 -11.19 -14.42 -6.78
C GLU A 129 -11.89 -15.79 -6.69
N GLY A 130 -11.61 -16.56 -5.62
CA GLY A 130 -12.24 -17.86 -5.39
C GLY A 130 -13.76 -17.74 -5.17
N ARG A 131 -14.21 -16.71 -4.45
CA ARG A 131 -15.64 -16.44 -4.22
C ARG A 131 -16.37 -16.10 -5.51
N LEU A 132 -15.77 -15.25 -6.36
CA LEU A 132 -16.35 -14.85 -7.64
C LEU A 132 -16.42 -16.03 -8.63
N GLN A 133 -15.41 -16.90 -8.66
CA GLN A 133 -15.43 -18.11 -9.48
C GLN A 133 -16.60 -19.03 -9.10
N LEU A 134 -16.81 -19.26 -7.79
CA LEU A 134 -17.89 -20.09 -7.27
C LEU A 134 -19.27 -19.49 -7.56
N LEU A 135 -19.41 -18.17 -7.42
CA LEU A 135 -20.65 -17.48 -7.76
C LEU A 135 -20.93 -17.55 -9.27
N SER A 136 -19.90 -17.39 -10.11
CA SER A 136 -20.04 -17.46 -11.56
C SER A 136 -20.48 -18.85 -12.03
N SER A 137 -19.92 -19.92 -11.46
CA SER A 137 -20.27 -21.30 -11.80
C SER A 137 -21.71 -21.61 -11.36
N TYR A 138 -22.10 -21.18 -10.15
CA TYR A 138 -23.46 -21.31 -9.66
C TYR A 138 -24.48 -20.57 -10.54
N LEU A 139 -24.22 -19.31 -10.88
CA LEU A 139 -25.11 -18.52 -11.76
C LEU A 139 -25.18 -19.08 -13.18
N THR A 140 -24.10 -19.72 -13.65
CA THR A 140 -24.08 -20.40 -14.95
C THR A 140 -24.97 -21.64 -14.92
N CYS A 141 -24.87 -22.48 -13.88
CA CYS A 141 -25.76 -23.62 -13.66
C CYS A 141 -27.23 -23.21 -13.59
N LEU A 142 -27.57 -22.14 -12.84
CA LEU A 142 -28.94 -21.65 -12.75
C LEU A 142 -29.50 -21.17 -14.09
N ARG A 143 -28.67 -20.51 -14.92
CA ARG A 143 -29.07 -20.10 -16.28
C ARG A 143 -29.34 -21.32 -17.16
N HIS A 144 -28.45 -22.31 -17.17
CA HIS A 144 -28.67 -23.55 -17.91
C HIS A 144 -29.93 -24.30 -17.47
N ALA A 145 -30.20 -24.36 -16.16
CA ALA A 145 -31.41 -24.98 -15.64
C ALA A 145 -32.68 -24.23 -16.10
N ARG A 146 -32.68 -22.89 -16.03
CA ARG A 146 -33.78 -22.04 -16.51
C ARG A 146 -34.02 -22.20 -18.01
N ASP A 147 -32.96 -22.19 -18.81
CA ASP A 147 -33.06 -22.32 -20.27
C ASP A 147 -33.62 -23.70 -20.64
N SER A 148 -33.16 -24.76 -19.98
CA SER A 148 -33.65 -26.13 -20.17
C SER A 148 -35.15 -26.26 -19.84
N GLN A 149 -35.60 -25.65 -18.74
CA GLN A 149 -37.04 -25.60 -18.41
C GLN A 149 -37.84 -24.82 -19.46
N SER A 150 -37.32 -23.69 -19.93
CA SER A 150 -38.00 -22.87 -20.95
C SER A 150 -38.13 -23.60 -22.30
N ILE A 151 -37.12 -24.39 -22.69
CA ILE A 151 -37.14 -25.21 -23.90
C ILE A 151 -38.18 -26.32 -23.75
N SER A 152 -38.23 -26.98 -22.58
CA SER A 152 -39.21 -28.04 -22.30
C SER A 152 -40.65 -27.52 -22.34
N ILE A 153 -40.93 -26.35 -21.75
CA ILE A 153 -42.26 -25.70 -21.79
C ILE A 153 -42.63 -25.30 -23.24
N LYS A 154 -41.69 -24.80 -24.03
CA LYS A 154 -41.91 -24.49 -25.46
C LYS A 154 -42.17 -25.74 -26.30
N ALA A 155 -41.56 -26.88 -25.96
CA ALA A 155 -41.79 -28.14 -26.65
C ALA A 155 -43.19 -28.72 -26.34
N LEU A 156 -43.61 -28.68 -25.07
CA LEU A 156 -44.93 -29.15 -24.63
C LEU A 156 -46.07 -28.30 -25.21
N SER A 157 -45.90 -26.97 -25.24
CA SER A 157 -46.90 -26.06 -25.83
C SER A 157 -47.06 -26.26 -27.35
N ARG A 158 -45.97 -26.60 -28.07
CA ARG A 158 -46.03 -26.99 -29.48
C ARG A 158 -46.75 -28.33 -29.69
N GLN A 159 -46.50 -29.34 -28.86
CA GLN A 159 -47.22 -30.63 -28.96
C GLN A 159 -48.72 -30.50 -28.66
N SER A 160 -49.11 -29.64 -27.71
CA SER A 160 -50.52 -29.37 -27.40
C SER A 160 -51.28 -28.64 -28.52
N THR A 161 -50.58 -27.88 -29.38
CA THR A 161 -51.22 -27.18 -30.52
C THR A 161 -51.58 -28.10 -31.67
N TYR A 162 -50.97 -29.30 -31.74
CA TYR A 162 -51.27 -30.32 -32.75
C TYR A 162 -52.34 -31.35 -32.32
N LEU A 163 -52.88 -31.26 -31.09
CA LEU A 163 -53.84 -32.22 -30.55
C LEU A 163 -55.28 -31.70 -30.39
N LEU A 164 -55.59 -30.48 -30.86
CA LEU A 164 -56.98 -30.01 -30.89
C LEU A 164 -57.70 -30.60 -32.12
N PRO A 165 -58.71 -31.47 -31.96
CA PRO A 165 -59.42 -32.05 -33.09
C PRO A 165 -60.33 -31.01 -33.73
N ASN A 166 -60.25 -30.87 -35.05
CA ASN A 166 -61.27 -30.18 -35.84
C ASN A 166 -62.63 -30.86 -35.59
N GLN A 167 -63.44 -30.25 -34.73
CA GLN A 167 -64.86 -30.52 -34.65
C GLN A 167 -65.57 -29.31 -35.25
N HIS A 168 -66.03 -29.46 -36.49
CA HIS A 168 -67.07 -28.62 -37.04
C HIS A 168 -68.15 -29.50 -37.68
N PRO A 169 -69.42 -29.07 -37.58
CA PRO A 169 -70.62 -29.90 -37.73
C PRO A 169 -70.92 -30.32 -39.17
#